data_AF-A0A9D6UBK6-F1
#
_entry.id   AF-A0A9D6UBK6-F1
#
_cell.length_a   1.000
_cell.length_b   1.000
_cell.length_c   1.000
_cell.angle_alpha   90.00
_cell.angle_beta   90.00
_cell.angle_gamma   90.00
#
_symmetry.space_group_name_H-M   'P 1'
#
loop_
_entity.id
_entity.type
_entity.pdbx_description
1 polymer ?
#
loop_
_entity_poly.entity_id
_entity_poly.type
_entity_poly.pdbx_seq_one_letter_code
_entity_poly.pdbx_strand_id
1 'polypeptide(L)' 'MTAQKDVQPTNEGEGSRTAAKQYNEATRKFVESGKVDKAAKDAEQAIEGDEAEELKRAEDEGRAHAAPHEQEREI' A
#
# COMPACT_ATOMS: atom_id res chain seq x y z
N MET A 1 -27.13 -43.49 -5.27
CA MET A 1 -27.18 -42.33 -6.17
C MET A 1 -26.32 -41.22 -5.58
N THR A 2 -25.03 -41.23 -5.86
CA THR A 2 -24.09 -40.22 -5.39
C THR A 2 -24.01 -39.12 -6.44
N ALA A 3 -24.60 -37.96 -6.14
CA ALA A 3 -24.50 -36.78 -6.98
C ALA A 3 -23.03 -36.33 -6.99
N GLN A 4 -22.35 -36.55 -8.11
CA GLN A 4 -21.10 -35.86 -8.42
C GLN A 4 -21.43 -34.37 -8.50
N LYS A 5 -21.00 -33.63 -7.49
CA LYS A 5 -21.11 -32.18 -7.46
C LYS A 5 -20.08 -31.67 -8.47
N ASP A 6 -20.54 -31.34 -9.67
CA ASP A 6 -19.70 -30.77 -10.73
C ASP A 6 -18.89 -29.61 -10.16
N VAL A 7 -17.58 -29.84 -9.99
CA VAL A 7 -16.64 -28.81 -9.60
C VAL A 7 -16.45 -27.94 -10.84
N GLN A 8 -17.30 -26.92 -10.97
CA GLN A 8 -17.09 -25.86 -11.96
C GLN A 8 -15.64 -25.37 -11.81
N PRO A 9 -14.85 -25.35 -12.90
CA PRO A 9 -13.47 -24.91 -12.83
C PRO A 9 -13.43 -23.48 -12.27
N THR A 10 -12.58 -23.26 -11.27
CA THR A 10 -12.37 -21.93 -10.70
C THR A 10 -11.91 -21.01 -11.82
N ASN A 11 -12.49 -19.81 -11.92
CA ASN A 11 -12.00 -18.82 -12.87
C ASN A 11 -10.57 -18.44 -12.45
N GLU A 12 -9.59 -18.75 -13.28
CA GLU A 12 -8.17 -18.47 -13.10
C GLU A 12 -7.62 -17.77 -14.36
N GLY A 13 -6.64 -16.87 -14.19
CA GLY A 13 -6.19 -15.93 -15.23
C GLY A 13 -6.80 -14.54 -15.05
N GLU A 14 -7.20 -13.88 -16.14
CA GLU A 14 -7.88 -12.58 -16.07
C GLU A 14 -9.20 -12.72 -15.29
N GLY A 15 -9.38 -11.92 -14.24
CA GLY A 15 -10.53 -12.04 -13.34
C GLY A 15 -10.47 -13.25 -12.40
N SER A 16 -9.27 -13.79 -12.12
CA SER A 16 -9.09 -14.92 -11.20
C SER A 16 -9.77 -14.67 -9.84
N ARG A 17 -10.67 -15.57 -9.46
CA ARG A 17 -11.38 -15.48 -8.18
C ARG A 17 -10.46 -15.84 -7.01
N THR A 18 -9.53 -16.75 -7.23
CA THR A 18 -8.56 -17.16 -6.20
C THR A 18 -7.59 -16.04 -5.89
N ALA A 19 -7.02 -15.39 -6.92
CA ALA A 19 -6.12 -14.26 -6.74
C ALA A 19 -6.82 -13.10 -6.02
N ALA A 20 -8.05 -12.75 -6.45
CA ALA A 20 -8.84 -11.70 -5.81
C ALA A 20 -9.12 -12.02 -4.33
N LYS A 21 -9.48 -13.27 -4.01
CA LYS A 21 -9.69 -13.69 -2.63
C LYS A 21 -8.42 -13.58 -1.78
N GLN A 22 -7.29 -14.08 -2.28
CA GLN A 22 -6.00 -14.01 -1.58
C GLN A 22 -5.57 -12.56 -1.33
N TYR A 23 -5.72 -11.69 -2.34
CA TYR A 23 -5.45 -10.26 -2.20
C TYR A 23 -6.33 -9.64 -1.11
N ASN A 24 -7.64 -9.86 -1.17
CA ASN A 24 -8.57 -9.31 -0.20
C ASN A 24 -8.26 -9.77 1.23
N GLU A 25 -7.94 -11.05 1.41
CA GLU A 25 -7.54 -11.60 2.72
C GLU A 25 -6.22 -11.01 3.22
N ALA A 26 -5.22 -10.87 2.35
CA ALA A 26 -3.93 -10.28 2.70
C ALA A 26 -4.08 -8.79 3.08
N THR A 27 -4.82 -8.02 2.29
CA THR A 27 -5.12 -6.61 2.56
C THR A 27 -5.86 -6.47 3.88
N ARG A 28 -6.88 -7.28 4.14
CA ARG A 28 -7.61 -7.28 5.41
C ARG A 28 -6.69 -7.55 6.59
N LYS A 29 -5.88 -8.60 6.53
CA LYS A 29 -4.91 -8.95 7.59
C LYS A 29 -3.89 -7.83 7.83
N PHE A 30 -3.44 -7.17 6.77
CA PHE A 30 -2.50 -6.05 6.89
C PHE A 30 -3.13 -4.87 7.64
N VAL A 31 -4.35 -4.48 7.27
CA VAL A 31 -5.09 -3.41 7.96
C VAL A 31 -5.36 -3.78 9.42
N GLU A 32 -5.88 -4.99 9.66
CA GLU A 32 -6.18 -5.49 11.01
C GLU A 32 -4.92 -5.67 11.88
N SER A 33 -3.72 -5.76 11.28
CA SER A 33 -2.46 -5.86 12.05
C SER A 33 -2.12 -4.59 12.84
N GLY A 34 -2.83 -3.48 12.63
CA GLY A 34 -2.66 -2.24 13.39
C GLY A 34 -1.39 -1.46 13.06
N LYS A 35 -0.60 -1.92 12.08
CA LYS A 35 0.65 -1.26 11.66
C LYS A 35 0.40 0.13 11.07
N VAL A 36 -0.75 0.34 10.42
CA VAL A 36 -1.12 1.61 9.78
C VAL A 36 -1.30 2.71 10.82
N ASP A 37 -2.10 2.46 11.87
CA ASP A 37 -2.37 3.47 12.90
C ASP A 37 -1.10 3.85 13.67
N LYS A 38 -0.24 2.88 13.97
CA LYS A 38 1.05 3.15 14.61
C LYS A 38 1.94 3.99 13.70
N ALA A 39 2.11 3.60 12.43
CA ALA A 39 2.93 4.33 11.48
C ALA A 39 2.43 5.76 11.27
N ALA A 40 1.11 5.97 11.23
CA ALA A 40 0.51 7.30 11.11
C ALA A 40 0.85 8.19 12.31
N LYS A 41 0.72 7.67 13.54
CA LYS A 41 1.07 8.42 14.76
C LYS A 41 2.57 8.69 14.87
N ASP A 42 3.40 7.70 14.54
CA ASP A 42 4.85 7.86 14.53
C ASP A 42 5.25 8.95 13.51
N ALA A 43 4.60 8.98 12.33
CA ALA A 43 4.84 10.01 11.31
C ALA A 43 4.38 11.40 11.76
N GLU A 44 3.18 11.52 12.34
CA GLU A 44 2.66 12.77 12.93
C GLU A 44 3.63 13.33 13.97
N GLN A 45 4.10 12.48 14.89
CA GLN A 45 5.09 12.85 15.90
C GLN A 45 6.42 13.31 15.28
N ALA A 46 6.88 12.66 14.22
CA ALA A 46 8.14 13.02 13.56
C ALA A 46 8.05 14.39 12.85
N ILE A 47 6.92 14.69 12.19
CA ILE A 47 6.76 15.93 11.43
C ILE A 47 6.33 17.13 12.28
N GLU A 48 5.72 16.90 13.46
CA GLU A 48 5.29 17.97 14.38
C GLU A 48 6.22 18.11 15.60
N GLY A 49 7.06 17.12 15.87
CA GLY A 49 7.94 17.05 17.03
C GLY A 49 9.35 17.57 16.78
N ASP A 50 10.26 17.15 17.66
CA ASP A 50 11.63 17.66 17.71
C ASP A 50 12.46 17.37 16.43
N GLU A 51 12.08 16.33 15.68
CA GLU A 51 12.77 15.90 14.44
C GLU A 51 12.32 16.69 13.19
N ALA A 52 11.25 17.49 13.28
CA ALA A 52 10.61 18.13 12.13
C ALA A 52 11.57 19.00 11.29
N GLU A 53 12.37 19.84 11.95
CA GLU A 53 13.32 20.74 11.28
C GLU A 53 14.51 20.00 10.64
N GLU A 54 14.89 18.85 11.17
CA GLU A 54 15.91 18.00 10.55
C GLU A 54 15.35 17.31 9.29
N LEU A 55 14.15 16.73 9.38
CA LEU A 55 13.47 16.09 8.26
C LEU A 55 13.24 17.07 7.10
N LYS A 56 12.80 18.29 7.41
CA LYS A 56 12.61 19.34 6.40
C LYS A 56 13.91 19.70 5.67
N ARG A 57 15.01 19.86 6.41
CA ARG A 57 16.32 20.13 5.80
C ARG A 57 16.79 18.98 4.92
N ALA A 58 16.58 17.74 5.36
CA ALA A 58 16.91 16.55 4.57
C ALA A 58 16.07 16.46 3.28
N GLU A 59 14.79 16.81 3.34
CA GLU A 59 13.91 16.89 2.17
C GLU A 59 14.39 17.96 1.17
N ASP A 60 14.70 19.16 1.66
CA ASP A 60 15.19 20.27 0.82
C ASP A 60 16.50 19.92 0.13
N GLU A 61 17.46 19.33 0.85
CA GLU A 61 18.72 18.83 0.29
C GLU A 61 18.47 17.76 -0.78
N GLY A 62 17.64 16.76 -0.47
CA GLY A 62 17.29 15.69 -1.42
C GLY A 62 16.62 16.22 -2.69
N ARG A 63 15.73 17.20 -2.55
CA ARG A 63 15.06 17.88 -3.67
C ARG A 63 16.04 18.69 -4.52
N ALA A 64 17.02 19.34 -3.90
CA ALA A 64 18.04 20.11 -4.61
C ALA A 64 18.96 19.22 -5.48
N HIS A 65 19.22 17.98 -5.04
CA HIS A 65 20.03 17.01 -5.79
C HIS A 65 19.23 16.10 -6.72
N ALA A 66 17.89 16.16 -6.66
CA ALA A 66 17.05 15.36 -7.52
C ALA A 66 17.19 15.81 -8.98
N ALA A 67 17.40 14.87 -9.88
CA ALA A 67 17.33 15.14 -11.32
C ALA A 67 15.92 15.68 -11.66
N PRO A 68 15.79 16.67 -12.56
CA PRO A 68 14.49 17.20 -12.95
C PRO A 68 13.59 16.06 -13.42
N HIS A 69 12.48 15.87 -12.71
CA HIS A 69 11.43 14.96 -13.11
C HIS A 69 10.62 15.67 -14.20
N GLU A 70 10.56 15.12 -15.41
CA GLU A 70 9.52 15.51 -16.39
C GLU A 70 8.16 15.11 -15.80
N GLN A 71 7.51 16.04 -15.09
CA GLN A 71 6.10 15.90 -14.70
C GLN A 71 5.32 17.13 -15.16
N GLU A 72 5.21 17.28 -16.48
CA GLU A 72 3.97 17.80 -17.04
C GLU A 72 3.04 16.61 -17.27
N ARG A 73 2.12 16.41 -16.33
CA ARG A 73 0.82 15.80 -16.66
C ARG A 73 -0.23 16.82 -16.26
N GLU A 74 -0.61 17.63 -17.23
CA GLU A 74 -1.93 18.26 -17.21
C GLU A 74 -2.96 17.12 -17.13
N ILE A 75 -3.88 17.24 -16.18
CA ILE A 75 -5.12 16.46 -16.11
C ILE A 75 -6.25 17.23 -16.77
#